data_AF-A0A1B6DD61-F1
#
_entry.id   AF-A0A1B6DD61-F1
#
_cell.length_a   1.000
_cell.length_b   1.000
_cell.length_c   1.000
_cell.angle_alpha   90.00
_cell.angle_beta   90.00
_cell.angle_gamma   90.00
#
_symmetry.space_group_name_H-M   'P 1'
#
loop_
_entity.id
_entity.type
_entity.pdbx_description
1 polymer ?
#
loop_
_entity_poly.entity_id
_entity_poly.type
_entity_poly.pdbx_seq_one_letter_code
_entity_poly.pdbx_strand_id
1 'polypeptide(L)'
;VYRVPAMDTHASREKKSVKPIYEENVDFARAIDLTGIGIFHVSIALVCGFSFLASGLQNSLNAYILPSVHCDLDISSSEMGLLNAVFLAGGISSGFLWGVIADMFGRRKVMVYGMLMDGILTLISSFSQSYKVLLVFRYLNGFIIGGPSSLVFAYMSEFFPERLRAKVICYVGVFWTTSWIILPAVAWVVIPIKWAFVSNGFVFNSWRMLMLIFSFPSMLSALILYFYPESPRFTLAKGREEKALKVLASVYSWNSKMPQDTYPVKSL
;
A
#
# COMPACT_ATOMS: atom_id res chain seq x y z
N VAL A 1 -29.72 -69.54 -16.46
CA VAL A 1 -30.33 -68.24 -16.10
C VAL A 1 -29.69 -67.80 -14.79
N TYR A 2 -28.69 -66.92 -14.86
CA TYR A 2 -27.90 -66.49 -13.70
C TYR A 2 -28.69 -65.46 -12.88
N ARG A 3 -28.79 -65.68 -11.56
CA ARG A 3 -29.37 -64.74 -10.58
C ARG A 3 -28.34 -63.68 -10.21
N VAL A 4 -28.69 -62.41 -10.40
CA VAL A 4 -27.92 -61.25 -9.92
C VAL A 4 -28.29 -61.01 -8.44
N PRO A 5 -27.34 -60.91 -7.49
CA PRO A 5 -27.63 -60.45 -6.13
C PRO A 5 -27.72 -58.93 -6.09
N ALA A 6 -28.70 -58.41 -5.35
CA ALA A 6 -28.96 -56.99 -5.17
C ALA A 6 -27.78 -56.25 -4.51
N MET A 7 -27.54 -55.03 -4.97
CA MET A 7 -26.51 -54.13 -4.48
C MET A 7 -27.07 -53.37 -3.26
N ASP A 8 -26.61 -53.71 -2.07
CA ASP A 8 -26.96 -52.99 -0.84
C ASP A 8 -26.45 -51.54 -0.92
N THR A 9 -27.38 -50.61 -1.08
CA THR A 9 -27.14 -49.17 -1.20
C THR A 9 -27.32 -48.48 0.16
N HIS A 10 -26.51 -48.88 1.15
CA HIS A 10 -26.40 -48.14 2.42
C HIS A 10 -24.96 -48.13 2.95
N ALA A 11 -24.03 -47.57 2.16
CA ALA A 11 -22.77 -47.07 2.69
C ALA A 11 -22.94 -45.58 3.02
N SER A 12 -23.41 -45.31 4.24
CA SER A 12 -23.37 -44.00 4.86
C SER A 12 -21.93 -43.47 4.82
N ARG A 13 -21.70 -42.41 4.04
CA ARG A 13 -20.48 -41.59 4.13
C ARG A 13 -20.45 -40.93 5.50
N GLU A 14 -19.92 -41.63 6.50
CA GLU A 14 -19.36 -40.98 7.67
C GLU A 14 -18.21 -40.10 7.18
N LYS A 15 -18.48 -38.79 7.08
CA LYS A 15 -17.41 -37.78 7.12
C LYS A 15 -16.75 -37.94 8.50
N LYS A 16 -15.72 -38.79 8.59
CA LYS A 16 -14.81 -38.79 9.74
C LYS A 16 -14.36 -37.36 9.93
N SER A 17 -14.85 -36.70 10.98
CA SER A 17 -14.33 -35.41 11.41
C SER A 17 -12.91 -35.68 11.91
N VAL A 18 -11.94 -35.59 11.01
CA VAL A 18 -10.52 -35.56 11.37
C VAL A 18 -10.39 -34.36 12.29
N LYS A 19 -10.21 -34.60 13.60
CA LYS A 19 -9.89 -33.54 14.55
C LYS A 19 -8.63 -32.84 14.02
N PRO A 20 -8.62 -31.51 13.90
CA PRO A 20 -7.43 -30.81 13.43
C PRO A 20 -6.26 -31.20 14.34
N ILE A 21 -5.17 -31.68 13.73
CA ILE A 21 -3.92 -31.93 14.44
C ILE A 21 -3.36 -30.53 14.72
N TYR A 22 -3.31 -30.18 15.99
CA TYR A 22 -2.71 -28.92 16.41
C TYR A 22 -1.19 -29.10 16.51
N GLU A 23 -0.45 -28.19 15.90
CA GLU A 23 1.02 -28.15 15.92
C GLU A 23 1.49 -27.08 16.93
N GLU A 24 2.46 -27.44 17.77
CA GLU A 24 3.13 -26.57 18.75
C GLU A 24 4.60 -26.38 18.36
N ASN A 25 5.16 -25.19 18.66
CA ASN A 25 6.54 -24.77 18.34
C ASN A 25 6.84 -24.86 16.83
N VAL A 26 5.97 -24.25 16.03
CA VAL A 26 6.02 -24.30 14.57
C VAL A 26 6.82 -23.12 14.02
N ASP A 27 7.81 -23.39 13.18
CA ASP A 27 8.54 -22.32 12.49
C ASP A 27 7.58 -21.37 11.76
N PHE A 28 7.89 -20.08 11.82
CA PHE A 28 7.05 -19.01 11.29
C PHE A 28 6.75 -19.19 9.80
N ALA A 29 7.71 -19.70 9.02
CA ALA A 29 7.50 -19.98 7.59
C ALA A 29 6.42 -21.05 7.38
N ARG A 30 6.45 -22.12 8.19
CA ARG A 30 5.46 -23.19 8.17
C ARG A 30 4.08 -22.68 8.62
N ALA A 31 4.04 -21.83 9.65
CA ALA A 31 2.79 -21.24 10.12
C ALA A 31 2.11 -20.38 9.03
N ILE A 32 2.87 -19.59 8.26
CA ILE A 32 2.36 -18.85 7.10
C ILE A 32 1.83 -19.80 6.03
N ASP A 33 2.56 -20.86 5.69
CA ASP A 33 2.11 -21.84 4.69
C ASP A 33 0.77 -22.48 5.07
N LEU A 34 0.58 -22.76 6.36
CA LEU A 34 -0.66 -23.31 6.91
C LEU A 34 -1.84 -22.34 6.86
N THR A 35 -1.62 -21.02 6.70
CA THR A 35 -2.71 -20.06 6.46
C THR A 35 -3.37 -20.21 5.10
N GLY A 36 -2.76 -20.99 4.19
CA GLY A 36 -3.20 -21.14 2.82
C GLY A 36 -3.09 -19.84 2.01
N ILE A 37 -3.50 -19.90 0.74
CA ILE A 37 -3.59 -18.71 -0.13
C ILE A 37 -5.03 -18.56 -0.54
N GLY A 38 -5.57 -17.35 -0.39
CA GLY A 38 -6.96 -17.09 -0.72
C GLY A 38 -7.25 -15.61 -0.86
N ILE A 39 -8.46 -15.23 -0.48
CA ILE A 39 -8.97 -13.87 -0.70
C ILE A 39 -8.20 -12.82 0.09
N PHE A 40 -7.66 -13.15 1.26
CA PHE A 40 -6.85 -12.22 2.04
C PHE A 40 -5.59 -11.81 1.27
N HIS A 41 -4.88 -12.78 0.69
CA HIS A 41 -3.66 -12.53 -0.10
C HIS A 41 -3.92 -11.71 -1.35
N VAL A 42 -5.03 -11.97 -2.05
CA VAL A 42 -5.43 -11.12 -3.19
C VAL A 42 -5.76 -9.71 -2.72
N SER A 43 -6.54 -9.59 -1.65
CA SER A 43 -6.98 -8.32 -1.10
C SER A 43 -5.81 -7.46 -0.61
N ILE A 44 -4.87 -8.03 0.16
CA ILE A 44 -3.69 -7.30 0.63
C ILE A 44 -2.77 -6.91 -0.52
N ALA A 45 -2.63 -7.75 -1.56
CA ALA A 45 -1.86 -7.40 -2.76
C ALA A 45 -2.48 -6.24 -3.53
N LEU A 46 -3.81 -6.19 -3.66
CA LEU A 46 -4.51 -5.07 -4.28
C LEU A 46 -4.37 -3.78 -3.47
N VAL A 47 -4.47 -3.85 -2.14
CA VAL A 47 -4.30 -2.68 -1.27
C VAL A 47 -2.86 -2.16 -1.33
N CYS A 48 -1.87 -3.04 -1.22
CA CYS A 48 -0.46 -2.71 -1.38
C CYS A 48 -0.16 -2.16 -2.78
N GLY A 49 -0.75 -2.75 -3.82
CA GLY A 49 -0.69 -2.26 -5.20
C GLY A 49 -1.25 -0.85 -5.34
N PHE A 50 -2.43 -0.59 -4.78
CA PHE A 50 -3.02 0.74 -4.76
C PHE A 50 -2.16 1.76 -4.00
N SER A 51 -1.54 1.36 -2.89
CA SER A 51 -0.57 2.21 -2.18
C SER A 51 0.63 2.57 -3.04
N PHE A 52 1.16 1.60 -3.77
CA PHE A 52 2.31 1.79 -4.65
C PHE A 52 1.94 2.63 -5.87
N LEU A 53 0.73 2.46 -6.42
CA LEU A 53 0.16 3.32 -7.45
C LEU A 53 0.05 4.77 -6.98
N ALA A 54 -0.51 5.01 -5.80
CA ALA A 54 -0.63 6.36 -5.25
C ALA A 54 0.75 7.03 -5.08
N SER A 55 1.74 6.26 -4.63
CA SER A 55 3.12 6.73 -4.51
C SER A 55 3.74 7.06 -5.88
N GLY A 56 3.48 6.23 -6.89
CA GLY A 56 3.90 6.48 -8.27
C GLY A 56 3.25 7.72 -8.87
N LEU A 57 1.96 7.97 -8.59
CA LEU A 57 1.27 9.20 -9.00
C LEU A 57 1.97 10.42 -8.42
N GLN A 58 2.30 10.40 -7.12
CA GLN A 58 3.00 11.52 -6.47
C GLN A 58 4.39 11.76 -7.05
N ASN A 59 5.14 10.68 -7.29
CA ASN A 59 6.47 10.78 -7.87
C ASN A 59 6.47 11.42 -9.27
N SER A 60 5.51 11.04 -10.11
CA SER A 60 5.41 11.57 -11.48
C SER A 60 4.73 12.94 -11.54
N LEU A 61 3.94 13.33 -10.54
CA LEU A 61 3.15 14.57 -10.51
C LEU A 61 3.96 15.83 -10.81
N ASN A 62 5.15 15.95 -10.23
CA ASN A 62 5.99 17.13 -10.39
C ASN A 62 6.32 17.39 -11.87
N ALA A 63 6.64 16.35 -12.64
CA ALA A 63 7.00 16.48 -14.05
C ALA A 63 5.86 17.10 -14.90
N TYR A 64 4.60 16.88 -14.53
CA TYR A 64 3.45 17.35 -15.31
C TYR A 64 2.94 18.73 -14.88
N ILE A 65 3.13 19.12 -13.62
CA ILE A 65 2.75 20.46 -13.16
C ILE A 65 3.79 21.52 -13.53
N LEU A 66 5.06 21.14 -13.72
CA LEU A 66 6.18 22.06 -13.93
C LEU A 66 5.94 23.13 -15.02
N PRO A 67 5.47 22.79 -16.24
CA PRO A 67 5.22 23.79 -17.27
C PRO A 67 4.14 24.81 -16.88
N SER A 68 3.09 24.34 -16.19
CA SER A 68 2.03 25.23 -15.70
C SER A 68 2.50 26.12 -14.55
N VAL A 69 3.34 25.58 -13.66
CA VAL A 69 3.96 26.36 -12.56
C VAL A 69 4.89 27.43 -13.11
N HIS A 70 5.67 27.13 -14.17
CA HIS A 70 6.51 28.10 -14.86
C HIS A 70 5.73 29.31 -15.36
N CYS A 71 4.62 29.07 -16.05
CA CYS A 71 3.80 30.16 -16.58
C CYS A 71 3.03 30.93 -15.48
N ASP A 72 2.64 30.28 -14.39
CA ASP A 72 1.82 30.87 -13.33
C ASP A 72 2.63 31.67 -12.30
N LEU A 73 3.82 31.17 -11.93
CA LEU A 73 4.67 31.77 -10.90
C LEU A 73 5.89 32.52 -11.48
N ASP A 74 6.00 32.59 -12.81
CA ASP A 74 7.11 33.24 -13.54
C ASP A 74 8.49 32.78 -13.06
N ILE A 75 8.65 31.46 -12.92
CA ILE A 75 9.89 30.84 -12.43
C ILE A 75 10.83 30.51 -13.58
N SER A 76 12.14 30.53 -13.32
CA SER A 76 13.17 30.19 -14.29
C SER A 76 13.28 28.67 -14.54
N SER A 77 13.97 28.27 -15.63
CA SER A 77 14.19 26.86 -15.94
C SER A 77 15.07 26.14 -14.90
N SER A 78 16.00 26.85 -14.25
CA SER A 78 16.79 26.29 -13.14
C SER A 78 15.92 26.02 -11.91
N GLU A 79 14.97 26.91 -11.61
CA GLU A 79 14.01 26.75 -10.50
C GLU A 79 13.03 25.58 -10.73
N MET A 80 12.63 25.33 -11.98
CA MET A 80 11.87 24.13 -12.35
C MET A 80 12.68 22.85 -12.05
N GLY A 81 13.94 22.82 -12.48
CA GLY A 81 14.84 21.70 -12.20
C GLY A 81 15.04 21.47 -10.71
N LEU A 82 15.23 22.56 -9.96
CA LEU A 82 15.35 22.52 -8.50
C LEU A 82 14.09 21.96 -7.83
N LEU A 83 12.90 22.35 -8.30
CA LEU A 83 11.63 21.86 -7.74
C LEU A 83 11.47 20.34 -7.87
N ASN A 84 11.88 19.77 -9.00
CA ASN A 84 11.90 18.32 -9.17
C ASN A 84 13.01 17.66 -8.33
N ALA A 85 14.19 18.29 -8.28
CA ALA A 85 15.33 17.77 -7.54
C ALA A 85 15.09 17.73 -6.02
N VAL A 86 14.44 18.74 -5.42
CA VAL A 86 14.19 18.75 -3.97
C VAL A 86 13.26 17.63 -3.52
N PHE A 87 12.30 17.22 -4.37
CA PHE A 87 11.44 16.08 -4.07
C PHE A 87 12.27 14.79 -3.98
N LEU A 88 13.14 14.55 -4.97
CA LEU A 88 14.05 13.39 -4.96
C LEU A 88 15.05 13.47 -3.80
N ALA A 89 15.58 14.66 -3.52
CA ALA A 89 16.52 14.89 -2.41
C ALA A 89 15.87 14.59 -1.04
N GLY A 90 14.60 14.96 -0.85
CA GLY A 90 13.83 14.57 0.33
C GLY A 90 13.70 13.05 0.47
N GLY A 91 13.40 12.36 -0.63
CA GLY A 91 13.36 10.90 -0.64
C GLY A 91 14.68 10.26 -0.21
N ILE A 92 15.80 10.72 -0.78
CA ILE A 92 17.15 10.24 -0.45
C ILE A 92 17.50 10.51 1.01
N SER A 93 17.24 11.72 1.52
CA SER A 93 17.59 12.09 2.90
C SER A 93 16.81 11.31 3.95
N SER A 94 15.61 10.84 3.61
CA SER A 94 14.73 10.11 4.53
C SER A 94 14.94 8.58 4.55
N GLY A 95 15.64 8.01 3.57
CA GLY A 95 15.69 6.56 3.34
C GLY A 95 16.13 5.72 4.55
N PHE A 96 17.22 6.13 5.22
CA PHE A 96 17.70 5.44 6.42
C PHE A 96 16.73 5.59 7.60
N LEU A 97 16.15 6.78 7.77
CA LEU A 97 15.22 7.08 8.86
C LEU A 97 13.98 6.19 8.80
N TRP A 98 13.43 5.96 7.61
CA TRP A 98 12.24 5.14 7.45
C TRP A 98 12.43 3.67 7.81
N GLY A 99 13.61 3.10 7.55
CA GLY A 99 13.93 1.74 7.98
C GLY A 99 13.87 1.60 9.50
N VAL A 100 14.53 2.52 10.22
CA VAL A 100 14.53 2.55 11.69
C VAL A 100 13.12 2.75 12.25
N ILE A 101 12.36 3.70 11.69
CA ILE A 101 10.98 3.98 12.13
C ILE A 101 10.07 2.76 11.89
N ALA A 102 10.21 2.07 10.76
CA ALA A 102 9.42 0.88 10.45
C ALA A 102 9.68 -0.28 11.42
N ASP A 103 10.93 -0.47 11.83
CA ASP A 103 11.32 -1.52 12.78
C ASP A 103 10.94 -1.16 14.23
N MET A 104 10.80 0.13 14.54
CA MET A 104 10.32 0.58 15.86
C MET A 104 8.80 0.51 15.98
N PHE A 105 8.07 1.09 15.04
CA PHE A 105 6.63 1.34 15.17
C PHE A 105 5.74 0.29 14.49
N GLY A 106 6.27 -0.42 13.49
CA GLY A 106 5.55 -1.39 12.67
C GLY A 106 5.31 -0.87 11.25
N ARG A 107 5.33 -1.80 10.30
CA ARG A 107 5.28 -1.49 8.86
C ARG A 107 3.94 -0.86 8.48
N ARG A 108 2.81 -1.41 8.95
CA ARG A 108 1.47 -0.89 8.64
C ARG A 108 1.29 0.53 9.13
N LYS A 109 1.68 0.83 10.37
CA LYS A 109 1.52 2.18 10.95
C LYS A 109 2.30 3.21 10.16
N VAL A 110 3.55 2.90 9.82
CA VAL A 110 4.39 3.83 9.04
C VAL A 110 3.79 4.07 7.66
N MET A 111 3.27 3.03 6.99
CA MET A 111 2.57 3.19 5.71
C MET A 111 1.31 4.06 5.86
N VAL A 112 0.44 3.77 6.84
CA VAL A 112 -0.81 4.53 7.05
C VAL A 112 -0.52 6.00 7.36
N TYR A 113 0.33 6.29 8.35
CA TYR A 113 0.62 7.67 8.73
C TYR A 113 1.42 8.40 7.64
N GLY A 114 2.37 7.73 6.99
CA GLY A 114 3.15 8.34 5.91
C GLY A 114 2.28 8.69 4.70
N MET A 115 1.42 7.79 4.25
CA MET A 115 0.51 8.08 3.12
C MET A 115 -0.54 9.14 3.48
N LEU A 116 -1.05 9.14 4.71
CA LEU A 116 -1.96 10.18 5.18
C LEU A 116 -1.26 11.55 5.21
N MET A 117 -0.04 11.62 5.73
CA MET A 117 0.74 12.86 5.78
C MET A 117 1.12 13.34 4.38
N ASP A 118 1.55 12.47 3.48
CA ASP A 118 1.80 12.81 2.07
C ASP A 118 0.55 13.40 1.40
N GLY A 119 -0.61 12.75 1.57
CA GLY A 119 -1.88 13.24 1.07
C GLY A 119 -2.23 14.63 1.61
N ILE A 120 -2.13 14.83 2.93
CA ILE A 120 -2.40 16.13 3.58
C ILE A 120 -1.40 17.20 3.11
N LEU A 121 -0.11 16.89 3.01
CA LEU A 121 0.89 17.85 2.54
C LEU A 121 0.68 18.20 1.08
N THR A 122 0.31 17.24 0.23
CA THR A 122 -0.05 17.51 -1.17
C THR A 122 -1.31 18.36 -1.27
N LEU A 123 -2.32 18.06 -0.45
CA LEU A 123 -3.54 18.86 -0.34
C LEU A 123 -3.19 20.30 0.03
N ILE A 124 -2.43 20.54 1.10
CA ILE A 124 -2.02 21.89 1.53
C ILE A 124 -1.15 22.55 0.44
N SER A 125 -0.23 21.80 -0.15
CA SER A 125 0.62 22.27 -1.26
C SER A 125 -0.20 22.72 -2.46
N SER A 126 -1.41 22.19 -2.65
CA SER A 126 -2.30 22.63 -3.73
C SER A 126 -2.80 24.06 -3.58
N PHE A 127 -2.83 24.59 -2.35
CA PHE A 127 -3.20 25.98 -2.09
C PHE A 127 -2.00 26.94 -2.15
N SER A 128 -0.79 26.45 -2.43
CA SER A 128 0.42 27.28 -2.46
C SER A 128 0.39 28.35 -3.56
N GLN A 129 0.68 29.59 -3.17
CA GLN A 129 0.71 30.75 -4.07
C GLN A 129 2.14 31.26 -4.34
N SER A 130 3.15 30.67 -3.68
CA SER A 130 4.55 31.09 -3.78
C SER A 130 5.45 29.90 -4.09
N TYR A 131 6.42 30.11 -4.98
CA TYR A 131 7.42 29.12 -5.34
C TYR A 131 8.16 28.56 -4.12
N LYS A 132 8.59 29.42 -3.18
CA LYS A 132 9.32 28.99 -1.98
C LYS A 132 8.49 28.05 -1.10
N VAL A 133 7.20 28.34 -0.95
CA VAL A 133 6.26 27.52 -0.18
C VAL A 133 6.06 26.17 -0.88
N LEU A 134 5.84 26.20 -2.19
CA LEU A 134 5.73 24.99 -3.00
C LEU A 134 7.00 24.13 -2.88
N LEU A 135 8.19 24.73 -2.97
CA LEU A 135 9.48 24.05 -2.86
C LEU A 135 9.63 23.29 -1.53
N VAL A 136 9.30 23.94 -0.41
CA VAL A 136 9.32 23.32 0.92
C VAL A 136 8.35 22.15 0.98
N PHE A 137 7.11 22.32 0.51
CA PHE A 137 6.15 21.23 0.48
C PHE A 137 6.59 20.07 -0.42
N ARG A 138 7.18 20.34 -1.58
CA ARG A 138 7.69 19.29 -2.48
C ARG A 138 8.81 18.50 -1.83
N TYR A 139 9.74 19.18 -1.13
CA TYR A 139 10.76 18.50 -0.34
C TYR A 139 10.15 17.60 0.75
N LEU A 140 9.17 18.13 1.51
CA LEU A 140 8.51 17.37 2.58
C LEU A 140 7.70 16.17 2.03
N ASN A 141 7.00 16.31 0.91
CA ASN A 141 6.31 15.19 0.26
C ASN A 141 7.32 14.11 -0.15
N GLY A 142 8.43 14.49 -0.78
CA GLY A 142 9.51 13.57 -1.13
C GLY A 142 10.10 12.85 0.09
N PHE A 143 10.33 13.58 1.17
CA PHE A 143 10.79 13.04 2.45
C PHE A 143 9.81 12.03 3.04
N ILE A 144 8.50 12.24 2.91
CA ILE A 144 7.49 11.35 3.47
C ILE A 144 7.25 10.13 2.59
N ILE A 145 7.06 10.30 1.29
CA ILE A 145 6.61 9.23 0.40
C ILE A 145 7.64 8.11 0.21
N GLY A 146 8.94 8.41 0.39
CA GLY A 146 10.02 7.42 0.28
C GLY A 146 9.86 6.24 1.26
N GLY A 147 9.38 6.51 2.47
CA GLY A 147 9.14 5.49 3.50
C GLY A 147 8.04 4.50 3.13
N PRO A 148 6.78 4.94 3.01
CA PRO A 148 5.67 4.07 2.63
C PRO A 148 5.94 3.29 1.34
N SER A 149 6.53 3.92 0.32
CA SER A 149 6.82 3.27 -0.97
C SER A 149 7.73 2.05 -0.83
N SER A 150 8.79 2.16 -0.01
CA SER A 150 9.72 1.04 0.22
C SER A 150 9.11 -0.05 1.11
N LEU A 151 8.25 0.32 2.06
CA LEU A 151 7.62 -0.60 3.00
C LEU A 151 6.51 -1.45 2.39
N VAL A 152 5.90 -1.03 1.27
CA VAL A 152 4.89 -1.83 0.55
C VAL A 152 5.38 -3.26 0.32
N PHE A 153 6.59 -3.42 -0.22
CA PHE A 153 7.14 -4.74 -0.54
C PHE A 153 7.45 -5.55 0.72
N ALA A 154 8.02 -4.91 1.75
CA ALA A 154 8.33 -5.55 3.01
C ALA A 154 7.04 -6.05 3.70
N TYR A 155 6.08 -5.15 3.90
CA TYR A 155 4.80 -5.45 4.54
C TYR A 155 4.07 -6.58 3.83
N MET A 156 3.95 -6.52 2.50
CA MET A 156 3.32 -7.57 1.73
C MET A 156 4.06 -8.91 1.86
N SER A 157 5.39 -8.92 1.69
CA SER A 157 6.18 -10.15 1.72
C SER A 157 6.07 -10.95 3.03
N GLU A 158 5.76 -10.26 4.13
CA GLU A 158 5.58 -10.86 5.46
C GLU A 158 4.28 -11.67 5.60
N PHE A 159 3.31 -11.50 4.69
CA PHE A 159 2.08 -12.31 4.67
C PHE A 159 2.13 -13.47 3.66
N PHE A 160 3.09 -13.46 2.73
CA PHE A 160 3.17 -14.47 1.68
C PHE A 160 4.20 -15.57 1.98
N PRO A 161 3.89 -16.83 1.61
CA PRO A 161 4.86 -17.91 1.50
C PRO A 161 6.06 -17.54 0.65
N GLU A 162 7.26 -17.97 1.06
CA GLU A 162 8.52 -17.66 0.38
C GLU A 162 8.50 -17.96 -1.12
N ARG A 163 7.94 -19.11 -1.51
CA ARG A 163 7.82 -19.56 -2.91
C ARG A 163 7.00 -18.63 -3.82
N LEU A 164 6.15 -17.77 -3.26
CA LEU A 164 5.29 -16.84 -4.02
C LEU A 164 5.72 -15.38 -3.92
N ARG A 165 6.58 -15.03 -2.95
CA ARG A 165 6.97 -13.63 -2.69
C ARG A 165 7.42 -12.91 -3.95
N ALA A 166 8.32 -13.51 -4.73
CA ALA A 166 8.85 -12.93 -5.96
C ALA A 166 7.75 -12.61 -6.98
N LYS A 167 6.80 -13.54 -7.20
CA LYS A 167 5.71 -13.35 -8.17
C LYS A 167 4.79 -12.18 -7.77
N VAL A 168 4.46 -12.10 -6.49
CA VAL A 168 3.55 -11.06 -5.98
C VAL A 168 4.21 -9.68 -5.97
N ILE A 169 5.50 -9.61 -5.67
CA ILE A 169 6.29 -8.37 -5.82
C ILE A 169 6.21 -7.86 -7.26
N CYS A 170 6.35 -8.74 -8.27
CA CYS A 170 6.19 -8.34 -9.67
C CYS A 170 4.77 -7.85 -9.97
N TYR A 171 3.73 -8.54 -9.48
CA TYR A 171 2.34 -8.10 -9.68
C TYR A 171 2.05 -6.73 -9.06
N VAL A 172 2.57 -6.46 -7.86
CA VAL A 172 2.46 -5.13 -7.23
C VAL A 172 3.27 -4.09 -8.00
N GLY A 173 4.41 -4.45 -8.57
CA GLY A 173 5.20 -3.56 -9.43
C GLY A 173 4.41 -3.02 -10.64
N VAL A 174 3.46 -3.80 -11.18
CA VAL A 174 2.60 -3.35 -12.29
C VAL A 174 1.82 -2.08 -11.92
N PHE A 175 1.37 -1.96 -10.66
CA PHE A 175 0.60 -0.81 -10.20
C PHE A 175 1.39 0.51 -10.25
N TRP A 176 2.72 0.45 -10.05
CA TRP A 176 3.58 1.61 -10.26
C TRP A 176 3.60 2.00 -11.74
N THR A 177 3.83 1.05 -12.64
CA THR A 177 3.79 1.35 -14.09
C THR A 177 2.43 1.90 -14.52
N THR A 178 1.33 1.43 -13.91
CA THR A 178 -0.01 1.97 -14.17
C THR A 178 -0.14 3.44 -13.75
N SER A 179 0.57 3.91 -12.72
CA SER A 179 0.57 5.33 -12.34
C SER A 179 1.10 6.23 -13.46
N TRP A 180 2.10 5.77 -14.21
CA TRP A 180 2.67 6.47 -15.37
C TRP A 180 1.73 6.54 -16.57
N ILE A 181 0.63 5.78 -16.56
CA ILE A 181 -0.42 5.85 -17.58
C ILE A 181 -1.57 6.73 -17.08
N ILE A 182 -2.04 6.49 -15.85
CA ILE A 182 -3.15 7.22 -15.24
C ILE A 182 -2.81 8.71 -15.13
N LEU A 183 -1.59 9.04 -14.69
CA LEU A 183 -1.24 10.43 -14.43
C LEU A 183 -1.29 11.31 -15.67
N PRO A 184 -0.59 11.00 -16.78
CA PRO A 184 -0.73 11.75 -18.02
C PRO A 184 -2.16 11.78 -18.55
N ALA A 185 -2.94 10.71 -18.41
CA ALA A 185 -4.33 10.69 -18.85
C ALA A 185 -5.19 11.71 -18.08
N VAL A 186 -5.07 11.75 -16.75
CA VAL A 186 -5.76 12.75 -15.92
C VAL A 186 -5.20 14.16 -16.18
N ALA A 187 -3.89 14.31 -16.32
CA ALA A 187 -3.24 15.59 -16.60
C ALA A 187 -3.69 16.17 -17.96
N TRP A 188 -3.83 15.32 -18.99
CA TRP A 188 -4.39 15.73 -20.28
C TRP A 188 -5.79 16.30 -20.12
N VAL A 189 -6.65 15.64 -19.33
CA VAL A 189 -8.02 16.14 -19.13
C VAL A 189 -8.04 17.43 -18.31
N VAL A 190 -7.23 17.53 -17.25
CA VAL A 190 -7.32 18.61 -16.26
C VAL A 190 -6.55 19.88 -16.68
N ILE A 191 -5.31 19.76 -17.15
CA ILE A 191 -4.42 20.92 -17.41
C ILE A 191 -4.99 21.88 -18.47
N PRO A 192 -5.55 21.43 -19.61
CA PRO A 192 -6.07 22.32 -20.65
C PRO A 192 -7.36 23.05 -20.26
N ILE A 193 -8.02 22.66 -19.17
CA ILE A 193 -9.23 23.33 -18.70
C ILE A 193 -8.83 24.75 -18.29
N LYS A 194 -9.30 25.75 -19.04
CA LYS A 194 -9.06 27.19 -18.75
C LYS A 194 -9.98 27.66 -17.63
N TRP A 195 -9.83 27.07 -16.45
CA TRP A 195 -10.57 27.45 -15.25
C TRP A 195 -9.59 27.93 -14.19
N ALA A 196 -9.84 29.14 -13.68
CA ALA A 196 -9.08 29.75 -12.61
C ALA A 196 -10.06 30.40 -11.65
N PHE A 197 -10.07 29.97 -10.39
CA PHE A 197 -10.78 30.67 -9.34
C PHE A 197 -9.85 31.73 -8.75
N VAL A 198 -10.21 33.00 -8.92
CA VAL A 198 -9.43 34.13 -8.42
C VAL A 198 -10.27 34.89 -7.38
N SER A 199 -9.78 34.96 -6.14
CA SER A 199 -10.44 35.71 -5.07
C SER A 199 -9.38 36.35 -4.16
N ASN A 200 -9.44 37.67 -3.98
CA ASN A 200 -8.54 38.44 -3.08
C ASN A 200 -7.04 38.07 -3.16
N GLY A 201 -6.50 37.92 -4.38
CA GLY A 201 -5.09 37.57 -4.62
C GLY A 201 -4.75 36.09 -4.50
N PHE A 202 -5.74 35.24 -4.20
CA PHE A 202 -5.62 33.78 -4.25
C PHE A 202 -6.01 33.27 -5.64
N VAL A 203 -5.10 32.54 -6.29
CA VAL A 203 -5.31 31.98 -7.64
C VAL A 203 -5.30 30.46 -7.57
N PHE A 204 -6.44 29.84 -7.89
CA PHE A 204 -6.57 28.39 -7.97
C PHE A 204 -6.76 27.94 -9.42
N ASN A 205 -5.70 27.37 -9.99
CA ASN A 205 -5.61 26.97 -11.40
C ASN A 205 -5.64 25.45 -11.57
N SER A 206 -5.64 25.00 -12.82
CA SER A 206 -5.72 23.59 -13.21
C SER A 206 -4.60 22.71 -12.63
N TRP A 207 -3.38 23.23 -12.51
CA TRP A 207 -2.27 22.48 -11.90
C TRP A 207 -2.43 22.29 -10.38
N ARG A 208 -3.04 23.26 -9.70
CA ARG A 208 -3.43 23.14 -8.29
C ARG A 208 -4.56 22.12 -8.12
N MET A 209 -5.55 22.14 -9.01
CA MET A 209 -6.60 21.13 -9.07
C MET A 209 -6.03 19.73 -9.31
N LEU A 210 -5.01 19.58 -10.18
CA LEU A 210 -4.37 18.29 -10.43
C LEU A 210 -3.70 17.73 -9.17
N MET A 211 -2.96 18.55 -8.42
CA MET A 211 -2.39 18.12 -7.14
C MET A 211 -3.47 17.77 -6.12
N LEU A 212 -4.55 18.54 -6.06
CA LEU A 212 -5.70 18.25 -5.20
C LEU A 212 -6.28 16.88 -5.52
N ILE A 213 -6.53 16.57 -6.80
CA ILE A 213 -7.03 15.26 -7.23
C ILE A 213 -6.09 14.14 -6.77
N PHE A 214 -4.78 14.31 -6.90
CA PHE A 214 -3.80 13.29 -6.54
C PHE A 214 -3.48 13.17 -5.04
N SER A 215 -3.90 14.14 -4.21
CA SER A 215 -3.88 13.93 -2.75
C SER A 215 -4.85 12.84 -2.30
N PHE A 216 -5.99 12.66 -2.98
CA PHE A 216 -7.04 11.73 -2.55
C PHE A 216 -6.61 10.26 -2.64
N PRO A 217 -5.98 9.75 -3.71
CA PRO A 217 -5.49 8.38 -3.75
C PRO A 217 -4.55 8.03 -2.58
N SER A 218 -3.67 8.96 -2.18
CA SER A 218 -2.75 8.76 -1.05
C SER A 218 -3.50 8.63 0.27
N MET A 219 -4.44 9.56 0.55
CA MET A 219 -5.30 9.51 1.74
C MET A 219 -6.23 8.29 1.77
N LEU A 220 -6.81 7.95 0.63
CA LEU A 220 -7.68 6.77 0.49
C LEU A 220 -6.89 5.49 0.74
N SER A 221 -5.65 5.41 0.26
CA SER A 221 -4.79 4.27 0.51
C SER A 221 -4.48 4.11 2.01
N ALA A 222 -4.19 5.22 2.70
CA ALA A 222 -4.01 5.22 4.15
C ALA A 222 -5.26 4.71 4.89
N LEU A 223 -6.45 5.18 4.48
CA LEU A 223 -7.73 4.76 5.06
C LEU A 223 -7.97 3.25 4.87
N ILE A 224 -7.73 2.72 3.67
CA ILE A 224 -7.92 1.30 3.39
C ILE A 224 -6.90 0.46 4.19
N LEU A 225 -5.63 0.85 4.21
CA LEU A 225 -4.57 0.16 4.97
C LEU A 225 -4.83 0.15 6.48
N TYR A 226 -5.51 1.15 7.03
CA TYR A 226 -5.83 1.22 8.45
C TYR A 226 -6.63 0.00 8.94
N PHE A 227 -7.48 -0.57 8.09
CA PHE A 227 -8.31 -1.74 8.41
C PHE A 227 -7.56 -3.07 8.33
N TYR A 228 -6.32 -3.10 7.82
CA TYR A 228 -5.53 -4.33 7.72
C TYR A 228 -4.77 -4.63 9.02
N PRO A 229 -4.46 -5.91 9.30
CA PRO A 229 -3.69 -6.27 10.49
C PRO A 229 -2.24 -5.78 10.41
N GLU A 230 -1.60 -5.58 11.55
CA GLU A 230 -0.15 -5.37 11.57
C GLU A 230 0.57 -6.66 11.12
N SER A 231 1.79 -6.52 10.60
CA SER A 231 2.59 -7.66 10.19
C SER A 231 2.75 -8.70 11.32
N PRO A 232 2.48 -9.99 11.04
CA PRO A 232 2.68 -11.06 12.01
C PRO A 232 4.15 -11.20 12.38
N ARG A 233 5.07 -11.00 11.42
CA ARG A 233 6.52 -11.06 11.64
C ARG A 233 7.02 -9.93 12.54
N PHE A 234 6.53 -8.70 12.32
CA PHE A 234 6.82 -7.57 13.20
C PHE A 234 6.37 -7.83 14.63
N THR A 235 5.16 -8.37 14.77
CA THR A 235 4.54 -8.60 16.06
C THR A 235 5.27 -9.71 16.84
N LEU A 236 5.68 -10.77 16.15
CA LEU A 236 6.52 -11.83 16.71
C LEU A 236 7.90 -11.30 17.15
N ALA A 237 8.55 -10.48 16.32
CA ALA A 237 9.84 -9.85 16.65
C ALA A 237 9.78 -8.93 17.89
N LYS A 238 8.60 -8.42 18.26
CA LYS A 238 8.36 -7.65 19.49
C LYS A 238 7.99 -8.54 20.69
N GLY A 239 8.11 -9.86 20.58
CA GLY A 239 7.77 -10.81 21.64
C GLY A 239 6.27 -10.96 21.88
N ARG A 240 5.42 -10.55 20.94
CA ARG A 240 3.95 -10.58 21.07
C ARG A 240 3.36 -11.75 20.30
N GLU A 241 3.80 -12.96 20.60
CA GLU A 241 3.45 -14.18 19.87
C GLU A 241 1.93 -14.38 19.75
N GLU A 242 1.17 -14.23 20.83
CA GLU A 242 -0.30 -14.36 20.81
C GLU A 242 -0.96 -13.47 19.75
N LYS A 243 -0.44 -12.25 19.56
CA LYS A 243 -0.99 -11.32 18.58
C LYS A 243 -0.57 -11.72 17.16
N ALA A 244 0.62 -12.27 16.97
CA ALA A 244 1.05 -12.83 15.69
C ALA A 244 0.17 -14.03 15.30
N LEU A 245 -0.09 -14.95 16.23
CA LEU A 245 -0.99 -16.09 16.03
C LEU A 245 -2.42 -15.65 15.71
N LYS A 246 -2.97 -14.64 16.42
CA LYS A 246 -4.29 -14.08 16.10
C LYS A 246 -4.35 -13.50 14.68
N VAL A 247 -3.30 -12.83 14.22
CA VAL A 247 -3.22 -12.33 12.84
C VAL A 247 -3.21 -13.51 11.86
N LEU A 248 -2.36 -14.52 12.07
CA LEU A 248 -2.28 -15.70 11.20
C LEU A 248 -3.61 -16.48 11.16
N ALA A 249 -4.26 -16.66 12.31
CA ALA A 249 -5.59 -17.29 12.40
C ALA A 249 -6.66 -16.48 11.65
N SER A 250 -6.61 -15.15 11.71
CA SER A 250 -7.49 -14.28 10.92
C SER A 250 -7.23 -14.44 9.41
N VAL A 251 -5.97 -14.51 8.98
CA VAL A 251 -5.60 -14.74 7.58
C VAL A 251 -6.11 -16.10 7.10
N TYR A 252 -5.88 -17.15 7.89
CA TYR A 252 -6.41 -18.49 7.63
C TYR A 252 -7.93 -18.49 7.50
N SER A 253 -8.63 -17.84 8.43
CA SER A 253 -10.08 -17.77 8.43
C SER A 253 -10.62 -17.10 7.17
N TRP A 254 -9.99 -16.01 6.71
CA TRP A 254 -10.36 -15.35 5.46
C TRP A 254 -10.13 -16.25 4.24
N ASN A 255 -9.01 -16.98 4.21
CA ASN A 255 -8.64 -17.81 3.07
C ASN A 255 -9.47 -19.09 2.97
N SER A 256 -9.69 -19.77 4.09
CA SER A 256 -10.38 -21.06 4.14
C SER A 256 -11.88 -20.93 4.43
N LYS A 257 -12.38 -19.73 4.78
CA LYS A 257 -13.76 -19.47 5.25
C LYS A 257 -14.14 -20.29 6.49
N MET A 258 -13.16 -20.72 7.27
CA MET A 258 -13.35 -21.47 8.51
C MET A 258 -13.14 -20.57 9.73
N PRO A 259 -13.70 -20.91 10.92
CA PRO A 259 -13.49 -20.13 12.14
C PRO A 259 -12.01 -20.04 12.54
N GLN A 260 -11.60 -18.93 13.15
CA GLN A 260 -10.20 -18.72 13.57
C GLN A 260 -9.68 -19.82 14.51
N ASP A 261 -10.53 -20.39 15.35
CA ASP A 261 -10.17 -21.44 16.32
C ASP A 261 -9.74 -22.77 15.66
N THR A 262 -10.06 -22.94 14.38
CA THR A 262 -9.67 -24.11 13.58
C THR A 262 -8.28 -23.99 12.99
N TYR A 263 -7.60 -22.85 13.17
CA TYR A 263 -6.21 -22.68 12.75
C TYR A 263 -5.31 -23.69 13.49
N PRO A 264 -4.49 -24.49 12.77
CA PRO A 264 -3.78 -25.63 13.35
C PRO A 264 -2.58 -25.26 14.21
N VAL A 265 -2.07 -24.01 14.19
CA VAL A 265 -0.87 -23.62 14.94
C VAL A 265 -1.26 -22.97 16.27
N LYS A 266 -0.70 -23.45 17.38
CA LYS A 266 -0.95 -22.93 18.74
C LYS A 266 0.25 -22.19 19.34
N SER A 267 1.47 -22.43 18.86
CA SER A 267 2.69 -21.69 19.25
C SER A 267 3.73 -21.64 18.11
N LEU A 268 4.57 -20.60 18.12
CA LEU A 268 5.60 -20.27 17.11
C LEU A 268 7.03 -20.37 17.67
#